data_AF-A0A9P5U351-F1
#
_entry.id   AF-A0A9P5U351-F1
#
_cell.length_a   1.000
_cell.length_b   1.000
_cell.length_c   1.000
_cell.angle_alpha   90.00
_cell.angle_beta   90.00
_cell.angle_gamma   90.00
#
_symmetry.space_group_name_H-M   'P 1'
#
loop_
_entity.id
_entity.type
_entity.pdbx_description
1 polymer ?
#
loop_
_entity_poly.entity_id
_entity_poly.type
_entity_poly.pdbx_seq_one_letter_code
_entity_poly.pdbx_strand_id
1 'polypeptide(L)'
;PSTCRPYSSLQMLSAVASGSEGIASGGVANPGHPRVTTAAGFPAMSTLIQRSNQSRLDHAGASLPKKEKPKKMRGKALLPPSLAGEGAKPKMEDCVLVAEGGEHVVNLDVSVYPPMPSRADQQDCHLPNHLVHYARNQESFRIILTALNLFHQFSNLPVTTRLVDLFAAISGKIQEQYNLSSASSQPLPFHERLPIQLLCFTNRGRPSGTHRTARLTTAPWNESTNLADLLNNSHEYAVPRWALTRDNHFQIFAILRRYPLEATINLSEVYLGTEDRMRHHSCIAQRVYALFRHDVDS
;
A
#
# COMPACT_ATOMS: atom_id res chain seq x y z
N PRO A 1 26.76 16.15 8.33
CA PRO A 1 26.28 15.70 7.00
C PRO A 1 27.10 14.49 6.53
N SER A 2 26.45 13.33 6.47
CA SER A 2 27.06 12.07 6.05
C SER A 2 27.21 12.03 4.54
N THR A 3 28.44 11.99 4.06
CA THR A 3 28.80 11.83 2.64
C THR A 3 28.64 10.37 2.23
N CYS A 4 27.89 10.12 1.16
CA CYS A 4 27.64 8.78 0.63
C CYS A 4 28.56 8.53 -0.58
N ARG A 5 29.40 7.50 -0.51
CA ARG A 5 30.35 7.12 -1.57
C ARG A 5 29.61 6.64 -2.85
N PRO A 6 30.17 6.85 -4.05
CA PRO A 6 29.55 6.43 -5.29
C PRO A 6 29.70 4.91 -5.51
N TYR A 7 28.57 4.22 -5.69
CA TYR A 7 28.52 2.93 -6.37
C TYR A 7 28.11 3.17 -7.82
N SER A 8 28.97 2.73 -8.75
CA SER A 8 28.72 2.78 -10.20
C SER A 8 27.56 1.84 -10.56
N SER A 9 26.45 2.41 -11.03
CA SER A 9 25.19 1.74 -11.36
C SER A 9 25.28 0.74 -12.53
N LEU A 10 26.40 0.68 -13.26
CA LEU A 10 26.59 -0.26 -14.38
C LEU A 10 27.02 -1.68 -13.96
N GLN A 11 27.44 -1.89 -12.70
CA GLN A 11 27.85 -3.22 -12.22
C GLN A 11 26.73 -4.06 -11.59
N MET A 12 25.55 -3.49 -11.30
CA MET A 12 24.42 -4.26 -10.73
C MET A 12 23.66 -5.12 -11.76
N LEU A 13 23.95 -4.99 -13.06
CA LEU A 13 23.29 -5.77 -14.11
C LEU A 13 23.91 -7.18 -14.32
N SER A 14 25.07 -7.51 -13.74
CA SER A 14 25.71 -8.83 -13.94
C SER A 14 25.57 -9.82 -12.77
N ALA A 15 25.08 -9.39 -11.61
CA ALA A 15 25.02 -10.22 -10.39
C ALA A 15 23.71 -11.00 -10.20
N VAL A 16 22.71 -10.83 -11.09
CA VAL A 16 21.41 -11.52 -11.01
C VAL A 16 21.42 -12.87 -11.76
N ALA A 17 22.53 -13.22 -12.42
CA ALA A 17 22.61 -14.43 -13.25
C ALA A 17 23.13 -15.69 -12.53
N SER A 18 23.50 -15.62 -11.25
CA SER A 18 24.16 -16.76 -10.58
C SER A 18 23.77 -16.92 -9.12
N GLY A 19 22.87 -17.87 -8.85
CA GLY A 19 22.92 -18.66 -7.62
C GLY A 19 21.63 -18.73 -6.80
N SER A 20 20.96 -19.88 -6.86
CA SER A 20 20.46 -20.54 -5.63
C SER A 20 20.07 -22.00 -5.92
N GLU A 21 21.00 -22.91 -5.67
CA GLU A 21 20.73 -24.32 -5.41
C GLU A 21 20.68 -24.55 -3.89
N GLY A 22 19.63 -25.25 -3.44
CA GLY A 22 19.66 -26.17 -2.30
C GLY A 22 19.66 -25.59 -0.88
N ILE A 23 18.63 -25.94 -0.09
CA ILE A 23 18.74 -26.91 1.02
C ILE A 23 17.37 -27.09 1.68
N ALA A 24 17.05 -28.36 1.94
CA ALA A 24 15.86 -28.85 2.63
C ALA A 24 16.11 -29.08 4.13
N SER A 25 14.99 -29.17 4.89
CA SER A 25 14.77 -29.73 6.25
C SER A 25 14.18 -28.68 7.18
N GLY A 26 13.18 -28.92 8.04
CA GLY A 26 12.43 -30.10 8.43
C GLY A 26 11.59 -29.65 9.64
N GLY A 27 10.26 -29.72 9.54
CA GLY A 27 9.33 -29.12 10.52
C GLY A 27 8.58 -30.16 11.33
N VAL A 28 8.87 -30.20 12.63
CA VAL A 28 8.33 -31.09 13.66
C VAL A 28 6.85 -30.75 13.97
N ALA A 29 6.04 -31.80 14.11
CA ALA A 29 4.62 -31.76 14.46
C ALA A 29 4.38 -31.31 15.91
N ASN A 30 3.29 -30.57 16.15
CA ASN A 30 2.72 -30.36 17.48
C ASN A 30 1.18 -30.52 17.43
N PRO A 31 0.55 -31.23 18.38
CA PRO A 31 -0.83 -31.67 18.27
C PRO A 31 -1.85 -30.74 18.97
N GLY A 32 -3.03 -30.61 18.37
CA GLY A 32 -4.32 -30.69 19.07
C GLY A 32 -4.83 -29.47 19.84
N HIS A 33 -5.77 -28.73 19.25
CA HIS A 33 -6.82 -28.03 19.99
C HIS A 33 -8.21 -28.49 19.48
N PRO A 34 -9.14 -28.89 20.36
CA PRO A 34 -10.43 -29.40 19.94
C PRO A 34 -11.34 -28.26 19.45
N ARG A 35 -11.88 -28.48 18.25
CA ARG A 35 -12.94 -27.71 17.62
C ARG A 35 -14.24 -27.90 18.42
N VAL A 36 -14.70 -26.86 19.11
CA VAL A 36 -16.02 -26.85 19.75
C VAL A 36 -17.06 -26.75 18.64
N THR A 37 -17.73 -27.86 18.39
CA THR A 37 -18.93 -27.98 17.57
C THR A 37 -20.11 -27.37 18.33
N THR A 38 -20.67 -26.29 17.82
CA THR A 38 -21.95 -25.74 18.29
C THR A 38 -23.07 -26.66 17.80
N ALA A 39 -23.46 -27.62 18.63
CA ALA A 39 -24.72 -28.32 18.47
C ALA A 39 -25.87 -27.49 19.09
N ALA A 40 -27.01 -27.49 18.40
CA ALA A 40 -28.23 -26.85 18.84
C ALA A 40 -28.84 -27.60 20.03
N GLY A 41 -29.18 -26.87 21.09
CA GLY A 41 -30.03 -27.36 22.18
C GLY A 41 -29.43 -27.30 23.58
N PHE A 42 -29.34 -26.10 24.17
CA PHE A 42 -29.25 -25.95 25.63
C PHE A 42 -30.01 -24.69 26.09
N PRO A 43 -31.30 -24.79 26.48
CA PRO A 43 -32.04 -23.66 27.02
C PRO A 43 -31.81 -23.42 28.53
N ALA A 44 -30.85 -24.10 29.18
CA ALA A 44 -30.70 -24.07 30.64
C ALA A 44 -29.49 -23.28 31.18
N MET A 45 -28.46 -22.99 30.37
CA MET A 45 -27.24 -22.26 30.83
C MET A 45 -27.32 -20.74 30.64
N SER A 46 -28.17 -20.27 29.71
CA SER A 46 -28.38 -18.84 29.43
C SER A 46 -28.99 -18.12 30.64
N THR A 47 -29.94 -18.76 31.34
CA THR A 47 -30.68 -18.16 32.46
C THR A 47 -29.82 -17.96 33.71
N LEU A 48 -28.83 -18.82 33.97
CA LEU A 48 -27.92 -18.67 35.10
C LEU A 48 -26.90 -17.55 34.88
N ILE A 49 -26.34 -17.45 33.68
CA ILE A 49 -25.40 -16.37 33.32
C ILE A 49 -26.14 -15.02 33.29
N GLN A 50 -27.36 -15.00 32.76
CA GLN A 50 -28.18 -13.79 32.72
C GLN A 50 -28.61 -13.33 34.13
N ARG A 51 -28.97 -14.26 35.04
CA ARG A 51 -29.26 -13.94 36.44
C ARG A 51 -28.03 -13.46 37.21
N SER A 52 -26.86 -14.05 36.96
CA SER A 52 -25.61 -13.60 37.57
C SER A 52 -25.22 -12.19 37.09
N ASN A 53 -25.38 -11.90 35.80
CA ASN A 53 -25.14 -10.57 35.25
C ASN A 53 -26.15 -9.54 35.79
N GLN A 54 -27.43 -9.91 35.94
CA GLN A 54 -28.43 -9.03 36.52
C GLN A 54 -28.12 -8.71 37.99
N SER A 55 -27.79 -9.72 38.80
CA SER A 55 -27.38 -9.53 40.20
C SER A 55 -26.15 -8.63 40.32
N ARG A 56 -25.17 -8.75 39.41
CA ARG A 56 -24.00 -7.86 39.34
C ARG A 56 -24.37 -6.41 39.00
N LEU A 57 -25.32 -6.20 38.08
CA LEU A 57 -25.80 -4.86 37.72
C LEU A 57 -26.58 -4.22 38.87
N ASP A 58 -27.42 -4.98 39.56
CA ASP A 58 -28.23 -4.50 40.68
C ASP A 58 -27.33 -4.15 41.88
N HIS A 59 -26.31 -4.97 42.16
CA HIS A 59 -25.33 -4.68 43.19
C HIS A 59 -24.49 -3.44 42.85
N ALA A 60 -24.08 -3.26 41.60
CA ALA A 60 -23.38 -2.06 41.15
C ALA A 60 -24.26 -0.79 41.28
N GLY A 61 -25.57 -0.91 41.03
CA GLY A 61 -26.53 0.17 41.22
C GLY A 61 -26.75 0.55 42.70
N ALA A 62 -26.72 -0.43 43.61
CA ALA A 62 -26.91 -0.21 45.05
C ALA A 62 -25.63 0.27 45.78
N SER A 63 -24.45 -0.12 45.29
CA SER A 63 -23.17 0.17 45.95
C SER A 63 -22.58 1.53 45.58
N LEU A 64 -23.08 2.16 44.51
CA LEU A 64 -22.58 3.45 44.08
C LEU A 64 -23.37 4.57 44.77
N PRO A 65 -22.73 5.39 45.63
CA PRO A 65 -23.40 6.53 46.24
C PRO A 65 -23.92 7.45 45.14
N LYS A 66 -25.22 7.79 45.18
CA LYS A 66 -25.84 8.80 44.32
C LYS A 66 -25.15 10.13 44.59
N LYS A 67 -24.06 10.40 43.87
CA LYS A 67 -23.37 11.68 43.91
C LYS A 67 -24.33 12.73 43.35
N GLU A 68 -24.93 13.52 44.24
CA GLU A 68 -25.45 14.84 43.91
C GLU A 68 -24.37 15.54 43.08
N LYS A 69 -24.67 15.85 41.81
CA LYS A 69 -23.67 16.36 40.88
C LYS A 69 -23.15 17.69 41.43
N PRO A 70 -21.93 17.77 41.99
CA PRO A 70 -21.36 19.09 42.24
C PRO A 70 -21.17 19.72 40.86
N LYS A 71 -21.52 21.00 40.71
CA LYS A 71 -21.17 21.78 39.51
C LYS A 71 -19.67 21.61 39.29
N LYS A 72 -19.28 20.73 38.37
CA LYS A 72 -17.88 20.47 38.03
C LYS A 72 -17.35 21.75 37.40
N MET A 73 -16.68 22.60 38.18
CA MET A 73 -15.68 23.49 37.61
C MET A 73 -14.72 22.57 36.86
N ARG A 74 -14.73 22.65 35.52
CA ARG A 74 -13.73 21.99 34.69
C ARG A 74 -12.38 22.55 35.13
N GLY A 75 -11.67 21.80 35.98
CA GLY A 75 -10.27 22.06 36.25
C GLY A 75 -9.54 22.14 34.91
N LYS A 76 -8.55 23.03 34.81
CA LYS A 76 -7.66 23.07 33.65
C LYS A 76 -7.20 21.64 33.39
N ALA A 77 -7.49 21.11 32.20
CA ALA A 77 -7.08 19.77 31.83
C ALA A 77 -5.56 19.72 31.95
N LEU A 78 -5.05 19.01 32.96
CA LEU A 78 -3.65 18.67 33.03
C LEU A 78 -3.38 17.82 31.79
N LEU A 79 -2.51 18.33 30.91
CA LEU A 79 -2.10 17.60 29.73
C LEU A 79 -1.60 16.23 30.21
N PRO A 80 -2.16 15.11 29.72
CA PRO A 80 -1.64 13.81 30.10
C PRO A 80 -0.14 13.79 29.78
N PRO A 81 0.70 13.16 30.61
CA PRO A 81 2.12 13.03 30.32
C PRO A 81 2.26 12.39 28.93
N SER A 82 2.74 13.19 27.98
CA SER A 82 3.01 12.74 26.63
C SER A 82 4.02 11.61 26.73
N LEU A 83 3.66 10.41 26.27
CA LEU A 83 4.62 9.33 26.14
C LEU A 83 5.82 9.86 25.34
N ALA A 84 7.00 9.84 25.96
CA ALA A 84 8.24 10.23 25.33
C ALA A 84 8.47 9.34 24.11
N GLY A 85 8.12 9.83 22.93
CA GLY A 85 8.24 9.04 21.71
C GLY A 85 7.22 9.32 20.60
N GLU A 86 6.57 10.49 20.54
CA GLU A 86 6.15 10.95 19.21
C GLU A 86 7.43 11.21 18.41
N GLY A 87 7.86 10.21 17.64
CA GLY A 87 8.96 10.35 16.70
C GLY A 87 8.75 11.60 15.85
N ALA A 88 9.85 12.26 15.48
CA ALA A 88 9.78 13.45 14.64
C ALA A 88 8.87 13.15 13.44
N LYS A 89 7.87 14.03 13.22
CA LYS A 89 6.94 13.87 12.11
C LYS A 89 7.76 13.94 10.82
N PRO A 90 7.71 12.91 9.95
CA PRO A 90 8.51 12.88 8.75
C PRO A 90 8.15 14.08 7.87
N LYS A 91 9.17 14.72 7.30
CA LYS A 91 9.00 15.84 6.38
C LYS A 91 9.57 15.50 5.01
N MET A 92 9.07 16.16 3.96
CA MET A 92 9.55 15.90 2.60
C MET A 92 11.02 16.26 2.42
N GLU A 93 11.55 17.20 3.21
CA GLU A 93 12.96 17.55 3.13
C GLU A 93 13.86 16.40 3.58
N ASP A 94 13.34 15.46 4.37
CA ASP A 94 14.11 14.31 4.88
C ASP A 94 14.45 13.28 3.79
N CYS A 95 13.72 13.26 2.66
CA CYS A 95 14.03 12.38 1.52
C CYS A 95 14.95 13.02 0.47
N VAL A 96 15.20 14.33 0.56
CA VAL A 96 16.07 15.03 -0.39
C VAL A 96 17.50 15.02 0.12
N LEU A 97 18.36 14.33 -0.61
CA LEU A 97 19.78 14.23 -0.33
C LEU A 97 20.57 15.17 -1.25
N VAL A 98 21.83 15.44 -0.88
CA VAL A 98 22.78 16.20 -1.71
C VAL A 98 23.90 15.24 -2.10
N ALA A 99 24.05 14.99 -3.40
CA ALA A 99 25.13 14.18 -3.94
C ALA A 99 26.49 14.88 -3.81
N GLU A 100 27.59 14.15 -4.04
CA GLU A 100 28.96 14.71 -3.93
C GLU A 100 29.20 15.93 -4.85
N GLY A 101 28.47 16.02 -5.97
CA GLY A 101 28.50 17.17 -6.89
C GLY A 101 27.62 18.36 -6.51
N GLY A 102 26.96 18.32 -5.35
CA GLY A 102 26.01 19.37 -4.92
C GLY A 102 24.61 19.25 -5.54
N GLU A 103 24.37 18.24 -6.38
CA GLU A 103 23.06 17.99 -6.98
C GLU A 103 22.07 17.40 -5.97
N HIS A 104 20.82 17.86 -6.00
CA HIS A 104 19.75 17.31 -5.20
C HIS A 104 19.25 15.99 -5.78
N VAL A 105 19.29 14.94 -4.96
CA VAL A 105 18.89 13.58 -5.35
C VAL A 105 17.89 13.02 -4.34
N VAL A 106 17.12 12.02 -4.76
CA VAL A 106 16.12 11.34 -3.92
C VAL A 106 16.24 9.84 -4.10
N ASN A 107 16.04 9.08 -3.02
CA ASN A 107 15.75 7.65 -3.14
C ASN A 107 14.27 7.49 -3.44
N LEU A 108 13.95 6.90 -4.59
CA LEU A 108 12.60 6.85 -5.13
C LEU A 108 12.09 5.41 -5.17
N ASP A 109 10.90 5.20 -4.62
CA ASP A 109 10.12 3.99 -4.77
C ASP A 109 8.92 4.28 -5.68
N VAL A 110 8.72 3.50 -6.74
CA VAL A 110 7.57 3.63 -7.65
C VAL A 110 6.71 2.38 -7.52
N SER A 111 5.47 2.56 -7.07
CA SER A 111 4.47 1.49 -6.94
C SER A 111 3.46 1.61 -8.06
N VAL A 112 3.51 0.67 -9.00
CA VAL A 112 2.60 0.59 -10.14
C VAL A 112 1.45 -0.35 -9.80
N TYR A 113 0.24 0.18 -9.71
CA TYR A 113 -0.95 -0.59 -9.41
C TYR A 113 -1.41 -1.34 -10.68
N PRO A 114 -1.89 -2.58 -10.55
CA PRO A 114 -2.63 -3.24 -11.62
C PRO A 114 -3.81 -2.38 -12.07
N PRO A 115 -4.26 -2.50 -13.33
CA PRO A 115 -5.40 -1.75 -13.82
C PRO A 115 -6.66 -2.08 -12.99
N MET A 116 -7.48 -1.07 -12.69
CA MET A 116 -8.70 -1.30 -11.94
C MET A 116 -9.67 -2.17 -12.76
N PRO A 117 -10.24 -3.27 -12.20
CA PRO A 117 -11.19 -4.11 -12.92
C PRO A 117 -12.42 -3.35 -13.38
N SER A 118 -13.15 -3.91 -14.35
CA SER A 118 -14.40 -3.31 -14.83
C SER A 118 -15.44 -3.20 -13.70
N ARG A 119 -16.44 -2.32 -13.83
CA ARG A 119 -17.51 -2.21 -12.82
C ARG A 119 -18.28 -3.52 -12.61
N ALA A 120 -18.44 -4.33 -13.66
CA ALA A 120 -19.07 -5.64 -13.57
C ALA A 120 -18.21 -6.57 -12.69
N ASP A 121 -16.91 -6.70 -13.01
CA ASP A 121 -15.98 -7.53 -12.23
C ASP A 121 -15.86 -7.06 -10.77
N GLN A 122 -15.89 -5.74 -10.54
CA GLN A 122 -15.87 -5.17 -9.18
C GLN A 122 -17.09 -5.62 -8.37
N GLN A 123 -18.28 -5.62 -8.98
CA GLN A 123 -19.51 -6.08 -8.33
C GLN A 123 -19.47 -7.59 -8.08
N ASP A 124 -19.09 -8.37 -9.09
CA ASP A 124 -19.07 -9.83 -9.04
C ASP A 124 -18.07 -10.37 -8.01
N CYS A 125 -16.92 -9.72 -7.87
CA CYS A 125 -15.87 -10.12 -6.94
C CYS A 125 -15.86 -9.34 -5.61
N HIS A 126 -16.86 -8.47 -5.38
CA HIS A 126 -16.94 -7.59 -4.22
C HIS A 126 -15.66 -6.78 -3.98
N LEU A 127 -15.12 -6.19 -5.04
CA LEU A 127 -13.90 -5.38 -5.01
C LEU A 127 -14.23 -3.93 -4.61
N PRO A 128 -13.22 -3.17 -4.13
CA PRO A 128 -13.37 -1.74 -3.88
C PRO A 128 -13.85 -1.00 -5.14
N ASN A 129 -14.76 -0.03 -4.98
CA ASN A 129 -15.26 0.79 -6.09
C ASN A 129 -14.28 1.91 -6.53
N HIS A 130 -13.16 2.05 -5.83
CA HIS A 130 -12.18 3.11 -6.05
C HIS A 130 -10.79 2.62 -5.65
N LEU A 131 -9.77 3.25 -6.22
CA LEU A 131 -8.40 2.97 -5.85
C LEU A 131 -8.09 3.58 -4.49
N VAL A 132 -7.42 2.81 -3.64
CA VAL A 132 -7.02 3.24 -2.30
C VAL A 132 -5.55 2.96 -2.07
N HIS A 133 -4.99 3.67 -1.10
CA HIS A 133 -3.69 3.36 -0.56
C HIS A 133 -3.83 2.31 0.56
N TYR A 134 -3.26 1.11 0.33
CA TYR A 134 -3.33 -0.04 1.25
C TYR A 134 -2.41 0.11 2.46
N ALA A 135 -2.73 1.06 3.36
CA ALA A 135 -1.87 1.41 4.49
C ALA A 135 -1.71 0.27 5.52
N ARG A 136 -2.73 -0.58 5.70
CA ARG A 136 -2.74 -1.61 6.75
C ARG A 136 -1.79 -2.77 6.42
N ASN A 137 -1.87 -3.31 5.20
CA ASN A 137 -0.98 -4.35 4.72
C ASN A 137 -0.04 -3.84 3.61
N GLN A 138 0.49 -2.62 3.79
CA GLN A 138 1.37 -1.96 2.80
C GLN A 138 2.56 -2.85 2.41
N GLU A 139 3.17 -3.53 3.38
CA GLU A 139 4.33 -4.39 3.12
C GLU A 139 3.95 -5.63 2.32
N SER A 140 2.84 -6.30 2.65
CA SER A 140 2.34 -7.43 1.88
C SER A 140 1.94 -7.02 0.47
N PHE A 141 1.32 -5.84 0.31
CA PHE A 141 1.00 -5.29 -0.99
C PHE A 141 2.26 -5.02 -1.80
N ARG A 142 3.29 -4.43 -1.19
CA ARG A 142 4.60 -4.20 -1.80
C ARG A 142 5.25 -5.51 -2.26
N ILE A 143 5.26 -6.55 -1.43
CA ILE A 143 5.83 -7.86 -1.78
C ILE A 143 5.16 -8.42 -3.04
N ILE A 144 3.84 -8.32 -3.14
CA ILE A 144 3.10 -8.79 -4.32
C ILE A 144 3.41 -7.94 -5.54
N LEU A 145 3.46 -6.61 -5.41
CA LEU A 145 3.89 -5.76 -6.51
C LEU A 145 5.32 -6.07 -6.95
N THR A 146 6.25 -6.33 -6.03
CA THR A 146 7.62 -6.76 -6.36
C THR A 146 7.63 -8.09 -7.10
N ALA A 147 6.88 -9.09 -6.63
CA ALA A 147 6.78 -10.39 -7.29
C ALA A 147 6.17 -10.29 -8.70
N LEU A 148 5.27 -9.33 -8.91
CA LEU A 148 4.69 -8.98 -10.20
C LEU A 148 5.58 -8.04 -11.05
N ASN A 149 6.77 -7.66 -10.60
CA ASN A 149 7.63 -6.66 -11.25
C ASN A 149 6.92 -5.32 -11.50
N LEU A 150 6.07 -4.90 -10.56
CA LEU A 150 5.32 -3.64 -10.55
C LEU A 150 5.78 -2.67 -9.45
N PHE A 151 6.80 -3.04 -8.68
CA PHE A 151 7.46 -2.19 -7.71
C PHE A 151 8.91 -1.95 -8.14
N HIS A 152 9.32 -0.68 -8.22
CA HIS A 152 10.65 -0.31 -8.69
C HIS A 152 11.31 0.66 -7.72
N GLN A 153 12.57 0.38 -7.39
CA GLN A 153 13.36 1.21 -6.49
C GLN A 153 14.54 1.83 -7.25
N PHE A 154 14.76 3.11 -7.03
CA PHE A 154 15.84 3.90 -7.62
C PHE A 154 16.58 4.63 -6.51
N SER A 155 17.90 4.47 -6.45
CA SER A 155 18.74 5.13 -5.46
C SER A 155 19.41 6.36 -6.08
N ASN A 156 19.50 7.45 -5.31
CA ASN A 156 20.18 8.70 -5.71
C ASN A 156 19.71 9.26 -7.07
N LEU A 157 18.41 9.25 -7.33
CA LEU A 157 17.85 9.74 -8.57
C LEU A 157 17.79 11.29 -8.54
N PRO A 158 18.31 12.01 -9.55
CA PRO A 158 18.21 13.46 -9.60
C PRO A 158 16.77 13.95 -9.53
N VAL A 159 16.50 14.98 -8.72
CA VAL A 159 15.14 15.56 -8.62
C VAL A 159 14.68 16.21 -9.93
N THR A 160 15.62 16.50 -10.84
CA THR A 160 15.38 17.01 -12.21
C THR A 160 14.92 15.91 -13.18
N THR A 161 14.94 14.64 -12.78
CA THR A 161 14.49 13.51 -13.62
C THR A 161 13.04 13.72 -14.04
N ARG A 162 12.78 13.67 -15.35
CA ARG A 162 11.42 13.81 -15.88
C ARG A 162 10.63 12.54 -15.67
N LEU A 163 9.35 12.68 -15.32
CA LEU A 163 8.45 11.54 -15.14
C LEU A 163 8.26 10.74 -16.41
N VAL A 164 8.34 11.39 -17.58
CA VAL A 164 8.22 10.71 -18.88
C VAL A 164 9.34 9.71 -19.12
N ASP A 165 10.57 10.06 -18.76
CA ASP A 165 11.73 9.18 -18.92
C ASP A 165 11.65 8.02 -17.91
N LEU A 166 11.27 8.33 -16.67
CA LEU A 166 11.07 7.34 -15.61
C LEU A 166 9.98 6.32 -15.96
N PHE A 167 8.80 6.78 -16.37
CA PHE A 167 7.68 5.91 -16.71
C PHE A 167 7.91 5.15 -18.01
N ALA A 168 8.63 5.72 -18.99
CA ALA A 168 9.06 4.98 -20.17
C ALA A 168 9.99 3.82 -19.80
N ALA A 169 10.98 4.05 -18.94
CA ALA A 169 11.90 3.01 -18.46
C ALA A 169 11.17 1.89 -17.70
N ILE A 170 10.25 2.26 -16.81
CA ILE A 170 9.41 1.28 -16.08
C ILE A 170 8.51 0.51 -17.05
N SER A 171 7.87 1.20 -17.99
CA SER A 171 7.00 0.57 -18.98
C SER A 171 7.75 -0.48 -19.82
N GLY A 172 9.00 -0.20 -20.20
CA GLY A 172 9.86 -1.15 -20.91
C GLY A 172 10.08 -2.44 -20.11
N LYS A 173 10.36 -2.32 -18.80
CA LYS A 173 10.52 -3.49 -17.91
C LYS A 173 9.23 -4.29 -17.74
N ILE A 174 8.09 -3.62 -17.61
CA ILE A 174 6.79 -4.31 -17.46
C ILE A 174 6.42 -5.02 -18.78
N GLN A 175 6.75 -4.46 -19.94
CA GLN A 175 6.49 -5.07 -21.25
C GLN A 175 7.21 -6.41 -21.47
N GLU A 176 8.29 -6.71 -20.73
CA GLU A 176 8.97 -8.00 -20.80
C GLU A 176 8.10 -9.16 -20.28
N GLN A 177 7.19 -8.88 -19.36
CA GLN A 177 6.35 -9.89 -18.69
C GLN A 177 4.88 -9.80 -19.07
N TYR A 178 4.39 -8.60 -19.40
CA TYR A 178 2.97 -8.33 -19.61
C TYR A 178 2.69 -7.89 -21.04
N ASN A 179 1.56 -8.34 -21.58
CA ASN A 179 1.06 -7.84 -22.86
C ASN A 179 0.42 -6.46 -22.69
N LEU A 180 1.26 -5.43 -22.59
CA LEU A 180 0.81 -4.04 -22.61
C LEU A 180 0.60 -3.62 -24.06
N SER A 181 -0.52 -4.03 -24.66
CA SER A 181 -0.87 -3.61 -26.02
C SER A 181 -0.70 -2.09 -26.16
N SER A 182 0.01 -1.63 -27.19
CA SER A 182 0.18 -0.20 -27.45
C SER A 182 -1.17 0.47 -27.69
N ALA A 183 -1.43 1.57 -26.98
CA ALA A 183 -2.72 2.20 -26.99
C ALA A 183 -2.84 3.29 -28.04
N SER A 184 -3.84 3.11 -28.91
CA SER A 184 -4.41 4.12 -29.80
C SER A 184 -3.63 4.39 -31.08
N SER A 185 -4.33 4.32 -32.21
CA SER A 185 -3.90 4.88 -33.50
C SER A 185 -4.00 6.41 -33.56
N GLN A 186 -4.56 7.04 -32.51
CA GLN A 186 -4.70 8.48 -32.46
C GLN A 186 -3.39 9.16 -32.05
N PRO A 187 -3.08 10.35 -32.62
CA PRO A 187 -1.88 11.10 -32.30
C PRO A 187 -2.03 11.77 -30.92
N LEU A 188 -1.80 11.01 -29.86
CA LEU A 188 -1.68 11.56 -28.50
C LEU A 188 -0.24 12.08 -28.26
N PRO A 189 -0.02 13.03 -27.32
CA PRO A 189 1.31 13.35 -26.81
C PRO A 189 2.05 12.10 -26.31
N PHE A 190 3.39 12.10 -26.32
CA PHE A 190 4.17 10.89 -26.03
C PHE A 190 3.93 10.37 -24.62
N HIS A 191 3.90 11.26 -23.63
CA HIS A 191 3.60 10.90 -22.24
C HIS A 191 2.21 10.27 -22.05
N GLU A 192 1.23 10.70 -22.83
CA GLU A 192 -0.13 10.13 -22.82
C GLU A 192 -0.21 8.78 -23.54
N ARG A 193 0.82 8.36 -24.28
CA ARG A 193 0.87 7.02 -24.89
C ARG A 193 1.43 5.96 -23.95
N LEU A 194 2.06 6.37 -22.84
CA LEU A 194 2.61 5.43 -21.88
C LEU A 194 1.47 4.58 -21.26
N PRO A 195 1.72 3.28 -21.02
CA PRO A 195 0.74 2.38 -20.41
C PRO A 195 0.54 2.67 -18.91
N ILE A 196 1.35 3.54 -18.33
CA ILE A 196 1.34 3.92 -16.91
C ILE A 196 0.79 5.34 -16.77
N GLN A 197 -0.02 5.57 -15.74
CA GLN A 197 -0.55 6.87 -15.39
C GLN A 197 -0.22 7.22 -13.94
N LEU A 198 0.14 8.49 -13.70
CA LEU A 198 0.41 9.00 -12.36
C LEU A 198 -0.87 9.00 -11.52
N LEU A 199 -0.74 8.63 -10.25
CA LEU A 199 -1.80 8.74 -9.25
C LEU A 199 -1.50 9.87 -8.27
N CYS A 200 -2.54 10.51 -7.76
CA CYS A 200 -2.47 11.45 -6.66
C CYS A 200 -3.47 11.10 -5.56
N PHE A 201 -3.23 11.63 -4.36
CA PHE A 201 -4.15 11.52 -3.25
C PHE A 201 -5.32 12.50 -3.42
N THR A 202 -6.53 11.97 -3.33
CA THR A 202 -7.71 12.82 -3.15
C THR A 202 -7.73 13.40 -1.73
N ASN A 203 -8.38 14.56 -1.54
CA ASN A 203 -8.57 15.18 -0.23
C ASN A 203 -7.27 15.34 0.59
N ARG A 204 -6.13 15.55 -0.08
CA ARG A 204 -4.81 15.65 0.56
C ARG A 204 -4.41 14.42 1.39
N GLY A 205 -4.83 13.25 0.93
CA GLY A 205 -4.62 11.98 1.62
C GLY A 205 -5.38 11.88 2.93
N ARG A 206 -6.34 12.78 3.20
CA ARG A 206 -7.19 12.68 4.39
C ARG A 206 -8.28 11.64 4.16
N PRO A 207 -8.47 10.71 5.11
CA PRO A 207 -9.66 9.88 5.16
C PRO A 207 -10.93 10.76 5.11
N SER A 208 -11.90 10.39 4.28
CA SER A 208 -13.22 11.04 4.28
C SER A 208 -14.08 10.42 5.38
N GLY A 209 -15.10 11.10 5.91
CA GLY A 209 -15.85 10.63 7.10
C GLY A 209 -16.36 9.18 7.03
N THR A 210 -16.72 8.70 5.83
CA THR A 210 -17.16 7.32 5.58
C THR A 210 -16.03 6.35 5.22
N HIS A 211 -14.84 6.86 4.90
CA HIS A 211 -13.70 6.10 4.38
C HIS A 211 -12.45 6.36 5.22
N ARG A 212 -11.98 5.33 5.95
CA ARG A 212 -10.76 5.38 6.76
C ARG A 212 -9.49 5.37 5.91
N THR A 213 -9.57 4.91 4.67
CA THR A 213 -8.44 4.86 3.74
C THR A 213 -8.30 6.11 2.88
N ALA A 214 -7.05 6.49 2.61
CA ALA A 214 -6.76 7.55 1.64
C ALA A 214 -7.02 7.03 0.22
N ARG A 215 -7.79 7.77 -0.57
CA ARG A 215 -8.10 7.37 -1.95
C ARG A 215 -7.10 7.95 -2.93
N LEU A 216 -6.81 7.17 -3.95
CA LEU A 216 -5.98 7.54 -5.08
C LEU A 216 -6.86 7.79 -6.31
N THR A 217 -6.50 8.77 -7.11
CA THR A 217 -7.12 9.04 -8.41
C THR A 217 -6.03 9.28 -9.44
N THR A 218 -6.32 9.03 -10.71
CA THR A 218 -5.43 9.39 -11.80
C THR A 218 -5.29 10.90 -11.85
N ALA A 219 -4.06 11.38 -12.05
CA ALA A 219 -3.75 12.79 -12.13
C ALA A 219 -3.20 13.14 -13.51
N PRO A 220 -3.61 14.28 -14.11
CA PRO A 220 -2.95 14.79 -15.30
C PRO A 220 -1.55 15.28 -14.94
N TRP A 221 -0.59 15.07 -15.83
CA TRP A 221 0.78 15.57 -15.74
C TRP A 221 1.27 15.91 -17.14
N ASN A 222 2.33 16.72 -17.25
CA ASN A 222 2.85 17.20 -18.53
C ASN A 222 4.24 16.61 -18.83
N GLU A 223 4.69 16.68 -20.09
CA GLU A 223 6.01 16.12 -20.49
C GLU A 223 7.20 16.75 -19.76
N SER A 224 7.04 17.99 -19.31
CA SER A 224 8.04 18.73 -18.53
C SER A 224 8.04 18.38 -17.04
N THR A 225 7.07 17.61 -16.54
CA THR A 225 6.94 17.33 -15.10
C THR A 225 8.11 16.47 -14.65
N ASN A 226 8.82 16.93 -13.62
CA ASN A 226 9.94 16.23 -13.00
C ASN A 226 9.62 15.85 -11.54
N LEU A 227 10.56 15.17 -10.89
CA LEU A 227 10.40 14.74 -9.50
C LEU A 227 10.33 15.93 -8.53
N ALA A 228 11.06 17.01 -8.78
CA ALA A 228 11.00 18.23 -7.96
C ALA A 228 9.59 18.83 -7.97
N ASP A 229 8.89 18.83 -9.11
CA ASP A 229 7.51 19.30 -9.21
C ASP A 229 6.57 18.48 -8.31
N LEU A 230 6.77 17.15 -8.26
CA LEU A 230 5.99 16.27 -7.38
C LEU A 230 6.32 16.49 -5.90
N LEU A 231 7.60 16.60 -5.55
CA LEU A 231 8.07 16.86 -4.19
C LEU A 231 7.52 18.20 -3.64
N ASN A 232 7.46 19.22 -4.49
CA ASN A 232 6.94 20.53 -4.13
C ASN A 232 5.41 20.55 -3.97
N ASN A 233 4.69 19.58 -4.56
CA ASN A 233 3.25 19.43 -4.39
C ASN A 233 2.91 18.45 -3.25
N SER A 234 3.10 18.95 -2.03
CA SER A 234 2.80 18.23 -0.78
C SER A 234 1.31 17.96 -0.53
N HIS A 235 0.43 18.57 -1.33
CA HIS A 235 -1.01 18.43 -1.18
C HIS A 235 -1.57 17.23 -1.94
N GLU A 236 -1.00 16.89 -3.10
CA GLU A 236 -1.57 15.86 -3.97
C GLU A 236 -0.66 14.64 -4.11
N TYR A 237 0.65 14.85 -4.25
CA TYR A 237 1.59 13.77 -4.52
C TYR A 237 2.48 13.48 -3.31
N ALA A 238 3.07 14.51 -2.72
CA ALA A 238 4.05 14.42 -1.65
C ALA A 238 3.43 14.60 -0.24
N VAL A 239 2.32 13.91 0.05
CA VAL A 239 1.74 13.93 1.40
C VAL A 239 2.66 13.13 2.34
N PRO A 240 3.42 13.75 3.29
CA PRO A 240 4.55 13.09 3.96
C PRO A 240 4.17 11.78 4.67
N ARG A 241 2.96 11.72 5.22
CA ARG A 241 2.42 10.53 5.88
C ARG A 241 2.34 9.30 4.98
N TRP A 242 2.13 9.51 3.68
CA TRP A 242 1.83 8.44 2.71
C TRP A 242 2.90 8.29 1.63
N ALA A 243 3.61 9.38 1.33
CA ALA A 243 4.61 9.45 0.26
C ALA A 243 6.04 9.26 0.78
N LEU A 244 6.26 9.07 2.08
CA LEU A 244 7.57 8.75 2.64
C LEU A 244 7.55 7.36 3.26
N THR A 245 8.51 6.53 2.87
CA THR A 245 8.74 5.24 3.50
C THR A 245 9.50 5.41 4.82
N ARG A 246 9.62 4.32 5.60
CA ARG A 246 10.40 4.32 6.85
C ARG A 246 11.89 4.56 6.61
N ASP A 247 12.38 4.25 5.41
CA ASP A 247 13.77 4.42 5.00
C ASP A 247 14.01 5.77 4.32
N ASN A 248 13.07 6.72 4.46
CA ASN A 248 13.09 8.04 3.83
C ASN A 248 13.13 7.99 2.29
N HIS A 249 12.52 6.99 1.67
CA HIS A 249 12.30 7.00 0.22
C HIS A 249 11.04 7.80 -0.10
N PHE A 250 11.11 8.60 -1.16
CA PHE A 250 9.94 9.20 -1.76
C PHE A 250 9.18 8.14 -2.54
N GLN A 251 7.89 7.97 -2.27
CA GLN A 251 7.03 6.99 -2.93
C GLN A 251 6.09 7.66 -3.93
N ILE A 252 6.21 7.27 -5.20
CA ILE A 252 5.27 7.64 -6.26
C ILE A 252 4.31 6.49 -6.51
N PHE A 253 3.04 6.82 -6.66
CA PHE A 253 1.99 5.87 -7.01
C PHE A 253 1.62 6.07 -8.48
N ALA A 254 1.54 4.96 -9.21
CA ALA A 254 1.10 4.94 -10.59
C ALA A 254 0.14 3.77 -10.83
N ILE A 255 -0.55 3.74 -11.97
CA ILE A 255 -1.46 2.66 -12.34
C ILE A 255 -1.28 2.28 -13.81
N LEU A 256 -1.40 1.00 -14.13
CA LEU A 256 -1.53 0.54 -15.51
C LEU A 256 -2.92 0.91 -16.06
N ARG A 257 -2.96 1.50 -17.25
CA ARG A 257 -4.20 2.06 -17.82
C ARG A 257 -5.16 1.01 -18.37
N ARG A 258 -4.65 -0.12 -18.85
CA ARG A 258 -5.41 -1.09 -19.62
C ARG A 258 -5.76 -2.31 -18.80
N TYR A 259 -7.06 -2.57 -18.68
CA TYR A 259 -7.63 -3.81 -18.18
C TYR A 259 -8.14 -4.66 -19.36
N PRO A 260 -7.97 -6.00 -19.35
CA PRO A 260 -7.30 -6.81 -18.32
C PRO A 260 -5.77 -6.70 -18.32
N LEU A 261 -5.15 -7.08 -17.20
CA LEU A 261 -3.70 -7.29 -17.13
C LEU A 261 -3.41 -8.75 -17.47
N GLU A 262 -2.77 -8.97 -18.60
CA GLU A 262 -2.50 -10.29 -19.15
C GLU A 262 -1.02 -10.65 -19.09
N ALA A 263 -0.71 -11.84 -18.57
CA ALA A 263 0.64 -12.41 -18.58
C ALA A 263 0.61 -13.94 -18.47
N THR A 264 1.71 -14.58 -18.86
CA THR A 264 1.95 -16.01 -18.61
C THR A 264 2.84 -16.14 -17.38
N ILE A 265 2.26 -16.49 -16.23
CA ILE A 265 2.95 -16.51 -14.93
C ILE A 265 2.50 -17.71 -14.09
N ASN A 266 3.27 -18.03 -13.05
CA ASN A 266 2.90 -18.99 -12.03
C ASN A 266 2.27 -18.25 -10.84
N LEU A 267 0.98 -18.49 -10.55
CA LEU A 267 0.28 -17.75 -9.50
C LEU A 267 0.80 -18.05 -8.08
N SER A 268 1.40 -19.24 -7.86
CA SER A 268 2.03 -19.58 -6.58
C SER A 268 3.24 -18.68 -6.30
N GLU A 269 4.09 -18.47 -7.30
CA GLU A 269 5.33 -17.66 -7.21
C GLU A 269 5.05 -16.18 -6.94
N VAL A 270 3.90 -15.68 -7.38
CA VAL A 270 3.47 -14.28 -7.15
C VAL A 270 2.46 -14.12 -6.02
N TYR A 271 2.24 -15.16 -5.21
CA TYR A 271 1.33 -15.15 -4.05
C TYR A 271 -0.15 -14.82 -4.37
N LEU A 272 -0.60 -15.13 -5.60
CA LEU A 272 -1.98 -14.88 -6.06
C LEU A 272 -2.82 -16.16 -6.21
N GLY A 273 -2.25 -17.34 -5.92
CA GLY A 273 -2.96 -18.60 -5.99
C GLY A 273 -2.12 -19.79 -5.51
N THR A 274 -2.71 -20.98 -5.55
CA THR A 274 -2.04 -22.25 -5.22
C THR A 274 -1.66 -23.05 -6.45
N GLU A 275 -2.00 -22.55 -7.65
CA GLU A 275 -1.63 -23.18 -8.90
C GLU A 275 -0.13 -23.04 -9.10
N ASP A 276 0.58 -24.17 -9.12
CA ASP A 276 2.03 -24.23 -9.30
C ASP A 276 2.40 -24.64 -10.74
N ARG A 277 1.88 -23.86 -11.70
CA ARG A 277 2.12 -24.08 -13.14
C ARG A 277 2.07 -22.74 -13.87
N MET A 278 2.99 -22.54 -14.81
CA MET A 278 2.96 -21.41 -15.74
C MET A 278 1.71 -21.50 -16.64
N ARG A 279 0.83 -20.50 -16.55
CA ARG A 279 -0.37 -20.39 -17.38
C ARG A 279 -0.63 -18.94 -17.78
N HIS A 280 -1.38 -18.78 -18.85
CA HIS A 280 -1.88 -17.47 -19.24
C HIS A 280 -2.99 -17.03 -18.28
N HIS A 281 -2.87 -15.82 -17.73
CA HIS A 281 -3.80 -15.25 -16.78
C HIS A 281 -4.20 -13.83 -17.19
N SER A 282 -5.51 -13.57 -17.21
CA SER A 282 -6.11 -12.22 -17.35
C SER A 282 -6.73 -11.71 -16.04
N CYS A 283 -6.76 -12.55 -15.00
CA CYS A 283 -7.39 -12.27 -13.71
C CYS A 283 -6.43 -11.69 -12.65
N ILE A 284 -5.19 -11.32 -13.03
CA ILE A 284 -4.14 -10.87 -12.10
C ILE A 284 -4.60 -9.67 -11.28
N ALA A 285 -5.12 -8.64 -11.95
CA ALA A 285 -5.62 -7.44 -11.28
C ALA A 285 -6.75 -7.76 -10.29
N GLN A 286 -7.73 -8.58 -10.69
CA GLN A 286 -8.84 -8.98 -9.82
C GLN A 286 -8.32 -9.69 -8.56
N ARG A 287 -7.37 -10.62 -8.71
CA ARG A 287 -6.79 -11.37 -7.59
C ARG A 287 -6.04 -10.46 -6.61
N VAL A 288 -5.25 -9.52 -7.11
CA VAL A 288 -4.56 -8.53 -6.27
C VAL A 288 -5.59 -7.73 -5.47
N TYR A 289 -6.59 -7.14 -6.12
CA TYR A 289 -7.59 -6.33 -5.43
C TYR A 289 -8.47 -7.14 -4.46
N ALA A 290 -8.79 -8.39 -4.81
CA ALA A 290 -9.55 -9.29 -3.94
C ALA A 290 -8.78 -9.63 -2.66
N LEU A 291 -7.45 -9.82 -2.75
CA LEU A 291 -6.62 -10.16 -1.60
C LEU A 291 -6.59 -9.01 -0.56
N PHE A 292 -6.62 -7.76 -1.00
CA PHE A 292 -6.58 -6.58 -0.14
C PHE A 292 -7.95 -5.90 0.06
N ARG A 293 -9.06 -6.55 -0.33
CA ARG A 293 -10.39 -5.96 -0.24
C ARG A 293 -10.78 -5.53 1.19
N HIS A 294 -10.25 -6.19 2.21
CA HIS A 294 -10.52 -5.91 3.63
C HIS A 294 -9.66 -4.79 4.21
N ASP A 295 -8.68 -4.28 3.46
CA ASP A 295 -7.93 -3.09 3.83
C ASP A 295 -8.70 -1.80 3.53
N VAL A 296 -9.75 -1.91 2.72
CA VAL A 296 -10.65 -0.81 2.40
C VAL A 296 -11.78 -0.80 3.41
N ASP A 297 -11.91 0.32 4.14
CA ASP A 297 -13.06 0.74 4.95
C ASP A 297 -13.92 -0.38 5.58
N SER A 298 -13.61 -0.68 6.85
CA SER A 298 -14.50 -1.38 7.79
C SER A 298 -15.24 -0.41 8.69
#